data_AF-A0A0G0RT40-F1
#
_entry.id   AF-A0A0G0RT40-F1
#
_cell.length_a   1.000
_cell.length_b   1.000
_cell.length_c   1.000
_cell.angle_alpha   90.00
_cell.angle_beta   90.00
_cell.angle_gamma   90.00
#
_symmetry.space_group_name_H-M   'P 1'
#
loop_
_entity.id
_entity.type
_entity.pdbx_description
1 polymer ?
#
loop_
_entity_poly.entity_id
_entity_poly.type
_entity_poly.pdbx_seq_one_letter_code
_entity_poly.pdbx_strand_id
1 'polypeptide(L)'
;MKLQDVKLIIGLGNPGEKYEKTYHNAGFLAIDFLIENHSISNLLSPISKPLKSNVFMNQSGGFAAKTIKKFGVKPTELLIIHDDSDIELGDYKISFGRGSAGHNGAESVIKALKTKNFWRLRIGIRPKKTAKSPRLKAGEFVLKKITKKDLEILNTVFENAISNVPRG
;
A
#
# COMPACT_ATOMS: atom_id res chain seq x y z
N MET A 1 15.94 5.13 11.18
CA MET A 1 14.70 4.43 11.56
C MET A 1 14.62 3.15 10.77
N LYS A 2 14.21 2.04 11.38
CA LYS A 2 14.21 0.73 10.73
C LYS A 2 12.77 0.28 10.48
N LEU A 3 12.56 -0.53 9.44
CA LEU A 3 11.22 -1.01 9.11
C LEU A 3 10.67 -1.98 10.17
N GLN A 4 11.55 -2.62 10.94
CA GLN A 4 11.21 -3.41 12.13
C GLN A 4 10.55 -2.60 13.27
N ASP A 5 10.63 -1.25 13.23
CA ASP A 5 9.99 -0.38 14.21
C ASP A 5 8.49 -0.15 13.88
N VAL A 6 7.98 -0.74 12.79
CA VAL A 6 6.58 -0.64 12.39
C VAL A 6 5.68 -1.37 13.39
N LYS A 7 4.65 -0.66 13.83
CA LYS A 7 3.62 -1.13 14.77
C LYS A 7 2.20 -0.97 14.24
N LEU A 8 2.04 -0.45 13.02
CA LEU A 8 0.76 -0.29 12.37
C LEU A 8 0.90 -0.38 10.86
N ILE A 9 0.09 -1.24 10.23
CA ILE A 9 0.06 -1.41 8.77
C ILE A 9 -1.34 -1.04 8.27
N ILE A 10 -1.41 -0.14 7.30
CA ILE A 10 -2.67 0.25 6.65
C ILE A 10 -2.53 0.08 5.14
N GLY A 11 -3.38 -0.74 4.54
CA GLY A 11 -3.56 -0.82 3.09
C GLY A 11 -4.58 0.21 2.61
N LEU A 12 -4.20 0.97 1.59
CA LEU A 12 -5.09 1.93 0.94
C LEU A 12 -5.85 1.30 -0.22
N GLY A 13 -7.05 1.80 -0.45
CA GLY A 13 -7.96 1.37 -1.50
C GLY A 13 -9.29 2.09 -1.38
N ASN A 14 -10.16 1.94 -2.38
CA ASN A 14 -11.52 2.43 -2.35
C ASN A 14 -12.50 1.32 -1.93
N PRO A 15 -13.45 1.60 -1.03
CA PRO A 15 -14.49 0.64 -0.64
C PRO A 15 -15.55 0.47 -1.73
N GLY A 16 -16.17 -0.72 -1.77
CA GLY A 16 -17.26 -1.08 -2.67
C GLY A 16 -16.87 -2.07 -3.77
N GLU A 17 -17.80 -2.95 -4.14
CA GLU A 17 -17.60 -4.09 -5.07
C GLU A 17 -16.96 -3.69 -6.40
N LYS A 18 -17.32 -2.52 -6.93
CA LYS A 18 -16.78 -2.02 -8.19
C LYS A 18 -15.26 -1.81 -8.16
N TYR A 19 -14.65 -1.61 -6.99
CA TYR A 19 -13.21 -1.36 -6.85
C TYR A 19 -12.39 -2.55 -6.37
N GLU A 20 -13.03 -3.62 -5.84
CA GLU A 20 -12.34 -4.73 -5.15
C GLU A 20 -11.14 -5.29 -5.92
N LYS A 21 -11.31 -5.52 -7.22
CA LYS A 21 -10.27 -6.07 -8.09
C LYS A 21 -9.71 -5.03 -9.04
N THR A 22 -9.48 -3.81 -8.58
CA THR A 22 -8.82 -2.75 -9.36
C THR A 22 -7.40 -2.53 -8.89
N TYR A 23 -6.53 -2.05 -9.78
CA TYR A 23 -5.14 -1.74 -9.43
C TYR A 23 -5.02 -0.74 -8.27
N HIS A 24 -6.00 0.16 -8.12
CA HIS A 24 -6.06 1.12 -7.02
C HIS A 24 -6.30 0.50 -5.64
N ASN A 25 -6.76 -0.76 -5.62
CA ASN A 25 -6.97 -1.53 -4.41
C ASN A 25 -5.80 -2.49 -4.14
N ALA A 26 -4.63 -2.34 -4.79
CA ALA A 26 -3.46 -3.15 -4.50
C ALA A 26 -3.07 -3.15 -3.02
N GLY A 27 -3.27 -2.03 -2.31
CA GLY A 27 -3.08 -1.97 -0.86
C GLY A 27 -4.07 -2.84 -0.09
N PHE A 28 -5.34 -2.91 -0.48
CA PHE A 28 -6.32 -3.82 0.14
C PHE A 28 -5.98 -5.28 -0.14
N LEU A 29 -5.60 -5.60 -1.37
CA LEU A 29 -5.21 -6.96 -1.76
C LEU A 29 -3.99 -7.44 -0.97
N ALA A 30 -3.02 -6.55 -0.73
CA ALA A 30 -1.87 -6.86 0.12
C ALA A 30 -2.28 -7.17 1.57
N ILE A 31 -3.26 -6.43 2.11
CA ILE A 31 -3.78 -6.68 3.46
C ILE A 31 -4.55 -8.00 3.52
N ASP A 32 -5.36 -8.30 2.51
CA ASP A 32 -6.10 -9.57 2.45
C ASP A 32 -5.12 -10.75 2.36
N PHE A 33 -4.09 -10.65 1.52
CA PHE A 33 -3.00 -11.62 1.44
C PHE A 33 -2.31 -11.82 2.79
N LEU A 34 -2.00 -10.73 3.51
CA LEU A 34 -1.37 -10.80 4.83
C LEU A 34 -2.23 -11.49 5.88
N ILE A 35 -3.54 -11.22 5.87
CA ILE A 35 -4.49 -11.83 6.80
C ILE A 35 -4.61 -13.32 6.53
N GLU A 36 -4.71 -13.73 5.26
CA GLU A 36 -4.76 -15.13 4.86
C GLU A 36 -3.44 -15.87 5.18
N ASN A 37 -2.30 -15.17 5.10
CA ASN A 37 -0.97 -15.71 5.36
C ASN A 37 -0.42 -15.24 6.71
N HIS A 38 -1.09 -15.62 7.81
CA HIS A 38 -0.76 -15.20 9.18
C HIS A 38 0.72 -15.30 9.57
N SER A 39 1.43 -16.35 9.13
CA SER A 39 2.87 -16.50 9.40
C SER A 39 3.70 -15.36 8.80
N ILE A 40 3.29 -14.83 7.64
CA ILE A 40 3.94 -13.70 6.96
C ILE A 40 3.60 -12.39 7.67
N SER A 41 2.35 -12.20 8.12
CA SER A 41 1.96 -11.01 8.89
C SER A 41 2.79 -10.84 10.17
N ASN A 42 3.08 -11.94 10.86
CA ASN A 42 3.87 -11.93 12.09
C ASN A 42 5.34 -11.50 11.87
N LEU A 43 5.83 -11.52 10.63
CA LEU A 43 7.19 -11.08 10.30
C LEU A 43 7.38 -9.57 10.36
N LEU A 44 6.31 -8.79 10.13
CA LEU A 44 6.39 -7.32 10.11
C LEU A 44 6.22 -6.70 11.49
N SER A 45 5.36 -7.30 12.31
CA SER A 45 5.10 -6.82 13.65
C SER A 45 4.31 -7.88 14.45
N PRO A 46 4.76 -8.26 15.65
CA PRO A 46 3.94 -9.10 16.53
C PRO A 46 2.71 -8.37 17.08
N ILE A 47 2.60 -7.04 16.90
CA ILE A 47 1.60 -6.18 17.56
C ILE A 47 0.55 -5.61 16.58
N SER A 48 0.82 -5.51 15.27
CA SER A 48 -0.16 -4.90 14.34
C SER A 48 -0.93 -5.89 13.49
N LYS A 49 -2.24 -5.97 13.76
CA LYS A 49 -3.19 -6.50 12.80
C LYS A 49 -3.18 -5.60 11.55
N PRO A 50 -2.93 -6.13 10.34
CA PRO A 50 -3.05 -5.39 9.10
C PRO A 50 -4.47 -4.83 8.93
N LEU A 51 -4.61 -3.56 8.56
CA LEU A 51 -5.92 -2.91 8.40
C LEU A 51 -6.13 -2.39 6.98
N LYS A 52 -7.34 -2.58 6.44
CA LYS A 52 -7.80 -1.86 5.23
C LYS A 52 -8.45 -0.54 5.64
N SER A 53 -8.20 0.53 4.89
CA SER A 53 -9.03 1.73 5.05
C SER A 53 -10.48 1.43 4.67
N ASN A 54 -11.47 1.97 5.37
CA ASN A 54 -12.89 1.83 5.02
C ASN A 54 -13.47 3.11 4.40
N VAL A 55 -12.60 3.96 3.84
CA VAL A 55 -12.92 5.28 3.29
C VAL A 55 -12.33 5.40 1.89
N PHE A 56 -12.85 6.32 1.09
CA PHE A 56 -12.28 6.62 -0.23
C PHE A 56 -10.84 7.11 -0.12
N MET A 57 -10.07 6.91 -1.18
CA MET A 57 -8.63 7.17 -1.25
C MET A 57 -8.25 8.59 -0.81
N ASN A 58 -9.02 9.61 -1.21
CA ASN A 58 -8.77 11.00 -0.82
C ASN A 58 -9.09 11.29 0.66
N GLN A 59 -9.76 10.37 1.36
CA GLN A 59 -10.12 10.46 2.79
C GLN A 59 -9.25 9.57 3.69
N SER A 60 -8.32 8.79 3.11
CA SER A 60 -7.46 7.85 3.85
C SER A 60 -6.66 8.49 4.99
N GLY A 61 -6.34 9.78 4.90
CA GLY A 61 -5.63 10.48 5.97
C GLY A 61 -6.42 10.59 7.28
N GLY A 62 -7.72 10.88 7.20
CA GLY A 62 -8.58 10.93 8.38
C GLY A 62 -8.69 9.58 9.08
N PHE A 63 -8.73 8.49 8.29
CA PHE A 63 -8.68 7.13 8.80
C PHE A 63 -7.33 6.85 9.48
N ALA A 64 -6.20 7.13 8.82
CA ALA A 64 -4.87 6.90 9.36
C ALA A 64 -4.65 7.66 10.69
N ALA A 65 -5.03 8.94 10.76
CA ALA A 65 -4.89 9.75 11.97
C ALA A 65 -5.70 9.18 13.15
N LYS A 66 -6.96 8.78 12.92
CA LYS A 66 -7.80 8.14 13.94
C LYS A 66 -7.21 6.81 14.41
N THR A 67 -6.72 6.00 13.49
CA THR A 67 -6.13 4.69 13.79
C THR A 67 -4.83 4.82 14.59
N ILE A 68 -3.94 5.74 14.21
CA ILE A 68 -2.71 6.05 14.96
C ILE A 68 -3.06 6.43 16.41
N LYS A 69 -4.02 7.35 16.60
CA LYS A 69 -4.47 7.77 17.93
C LYS A 69 -5.07 6.61 18.73
N LYS A 70 -5.88 5.76 18.09
CA LYS A 70 -6.51 4.59 18.73
C LYS A 70 -5.48 3.58 19.26
N PHE A 71 -4.41 3.32 18.49
CA PHE A 71 -3.39 2.35 18.86
C PHE A 71 -2.20 2.95 19.63
N GLY A 72 -2.17 4.27 19.85
CA GLY A 72 -1.09 4.93 20.58
C GLY A 72 0.27 4.86 19.87
N VAL A 73 0.28 4.72 18.55
CA VAL A 73 1.51 4.64 17.74
C VAL A 73 1.93 6.02 17.24
N LYS A 74 3.19 6.16 16.81
CA LYS A 74 3.72 7.37 16.15
C LYS A 74 3.58 7.24 14.63
N PRO A 75 3.51 8.35 13.86
CA PRO A 75 3.57 8.30 12.39
C PRO A 75 4.80 7.55 11.87
N THR A 76 5.90 7.62 12.60
CA THR A 76 7.13 6.88 12.29
C THR A 76 6.96 5.36 12.34
N GLU A 77 6.04 4.86 13.16
CA GLU A 77 5.77 3.44 13.34
C GLU A 77 4.67 2.94 12.38
N LEU A 78 4.21 3.80 11.45
CA LEU A 78 3.18 3.49 10.45
C LEU A 78 3.82 3.04 9.13
N LEU A 79 3.30 1.95 8.58
CA LEU A 79 3.47 1.52 7.20
C LEU A 79 2.16 1.67 6.42
N ILE A 80 2.21 2.46 5.34
CA ILE A 80 1.12 2.54 4.35
C ILE A 80 1.46 1.64 3.16
N ILE A 81 0.56 0.75 2.77
CA ILE A 81 0.69 -0.04 1.54
C ILE A 81 -0.27 0.53 0.49
N HIS A 82 0.25 0.87 -0.70
CA HIS A 82 -0.57 1.46 -1.77
C HIS A 82 -0.01 1.16 -3.17
N ASP A 83 -0.83 1.39 -4.19
CA ASP A 83 -0.44 1.24 -5.59
C ASP A 83 0.47 2.37 -6.08
N ASP A 84 1.30 2.07 -7.08
CA ASP A 84 2.20 3.05 -7.65
C ASP A 84 2.33 2.92 -9.17
N SER A 85 1.86 3.94 -9.87
CA SER A 85 1.80 3.95 -11.34
C SER A 85 3.13 4.30 -12.02
N ASP A 86 4.19 4.59 -11.24
CA ASP A 86 5.56 4.79 -11.74
C ASP A 86 6.44 3.55 -11.56
N ILE A 87 5.94 2.51 -10.88
CA ILE A 87 6.65 1.25 -10.66
C ILE A 87 6.03 0.16 -11.53
N GLU A 88 6.87 -0.68 -12.12
CA GLU A 88 6.42 -1.80 -12.96
C GLU A 88 5.78 -2.91 -12.12
N LEU A 89 4.80 -3.59 -12.70
CA LEU A 89 4.14 -4.75 -12.14
C LEU A 89 5.16 -5.87 -11.93
N GLY A 90 5.17 -6.43 -10.73
CA GLY A 90 6.20 -7.38 -10.28
C GLY A 90 7.30 -6.73 -9.45
N ASP A 91 7.37 -5.40 -9.42
CA ASP A 91 8.31 -4.66 -8.59
C ASP A 91 7.60 -3.93 -7.43
N TYR A 92 8.37 -3.61 -6.40
CA TYR A 92 7.93 -2.79 -5.28
C TYR A 92 9.06 -1.89 -4.79
N LYS A 93 8.70 -0.83 -4.07
CA LYS A 93 9.67 0.03 -3.39
C LYS A 93 9.21 0.37 -1.98
N ILE A 94 10.14 0.29 -1.05
CA ILE A 94 9.94 0.77 0.32
C ILE A 94 10.54 2.17 0.41
N SER A 95 9.79 3.11 0.99
CA SER A 95 10.24 4.49 1.15
C SER A 95 9.84 5.06 2.51
N PHE A 96 10.67 5.95 3.03
CA PHE A 96 10.41 6.71 4.26
C PHE A 96 10.53 8.20 3.99
N GLY A 97 9.65 9.03 4.56
CA GLY A 97 9.83 10.49 4.50
C GLY A 97 9.59 11.14 3.13
N ARG A 98 9.01 10.42 2.16
CA ARG A 98 8.87 10.88 0.77
C ARG A 98 7.50 11.51 0.49
N GLY A 99 7.44 12.46 -0.45
CA GLY A 99 6.19 13.09 -0.88
C GLY A 99 5.23 12.15 -1.61
N SER A 100 3.98 12.55 -1.80
CA SER A 100 2.91 11.72 -2.36
C SER A 100 3.14 11.26 -3.81
N ALA A 101 3.93 12.02 -4.59
CA ALA A 101 4.12 11.80 -6.02
C ALA A 101 2.79 11.74 -6.80
N GLY A 102 1.80 12.54 -6.38
CA GLY A 102 0.48 12.59 -7.03
C GLY A 102 -0.50 11.49 -6.59
N HIS A 103 -0.10 10.59 -5.69
CA HIS A 103 -1.01 9.57 -5.15
C HIS A 103 -1.95 10.17 -4.09
N ASN A 104 -3.26 10.21 -4.39
CA ASN A 104 -4.29 10.86 -3.54
C ASN A 104 -4.32 10.34 -2.09
N GLY A 105 -4.13 9.03 -1.88
CA GLY A 105 -4.12 8.42 -0.54
C GLY A 105 -2.94 8.88 0.30
N ALA A 106 -1.72 8.71 -0.20
CA ALA A 106 -0.51 9.26 0.42
C ALA A 106 -0.61 10.77 0.68
N GLU A 107 -1.14 11.56 -0.26
CA GLU A 107 -1.36 13.00 -0.08
C GLU A 107 -2.31 13.28 1.09
N SER A 108 -3.43 12.55 1.16
CA SER A 108 -4.40 12.65 2.25
C SER A 108 -3.76 12.34 3.61
N VAL A 109 -2.96 11.27 3.68
CA VAL A 109 -2.23 10.87 4.91
C VAL A 109 -1.22 11.94 5.33
N ILE A 110 -0.41 12.46 4.40
CA ILE A 110 0.56 13.52 4.70
C ILE A 110 -0.15 14.75 5.29
N LYS A 111 -1.26 15.18 4.69
CA LYS A 111 -2.05 16.33 5.16
C LYS A 111 -2.61 16.10 6.56
N ALA A 112 -3.23 14.94 6.79
CA ALA A 112 -3.87 14.63 8.07
C ALA A 112 -2.85 14.46 9.21
N LEU A 113 -1.72 13.83 8.95
CA LEU A 113 -0.66 13.62 9.95
C LEU A 113 0.28 14.82 10.10
N LYS A 114 0.19 15.81 9.21
CA LYS A 114 1.09 16.98 9.14
C LYS A 114 2.57 16.59 9.07
N THR A 115 2.87 15.44 8.48
CA THR A 115 4.24 14.91 8.35
C THR A 115 4.33 13.93 7.20
N LYS A 116 5.54 13.79 6.65
CA LYS A 116 5.88 12.77 5.64
C LYS A 116 6.61 11.58 6.28
N ASN A 117 6.90 11.65 7.57
CA ASN A 117 7.77 10.71 8.29
C ASN A 117 7.02 9.43 8.69
N PHE A 118 6.61 8.66 7.69
CA PHE A 118 6.05 7.33 7.80
C PHE A 118 6.56 6.45 6.66
N TRP A 119 6.47 5.13 6.83
CA TRP A 119 6.87 4.17 5.82
C TRP A 119 5.80 3.98 4.76
N ARG A 120 6.21 3.76 3.52
CA ARG A 120 5.33 3.34 2.43
C ARG A 120 5.91 2.15 1.70
N LEU A 121 5.10 1.11 1.55
CA LEU A 121 5.32 0.04 0.59
C LEU A 121 4.52 0.38 -0.67
N ARG A 122 5.25 0.72 -1.73
CA ARG A 122 4.73 1.15 -3.03
C ARG A 122 4.72 -0.06 -3.96
N ILE A 123 3.54 -0.52 -4.34
CA ILE A 123 3.35 -1.70 -5.19
C ILE A 123 3.25 -1.25 -6.64
N GLY A 124 4.13 -1.76 -7.50
CA GLY A 124 4.06 -1.48 -8.93
C GLY A 124 2.84 -2.10 -9.58
N ILE A 125 2.13 -1.30 -10.35
CA ILE A 125 0.91 -1.72 -11.06
C ILE A 125 1.06 -1.61 -12.57
N ARG A 126 2.13 -1.01 -13.08
CA ARG A 126 2.27 -0.80 -14.53
C ARG A 126 2.81 -2.02 -15.24
N PRO A 127 2.12 -2.55 -16.25
CA PRO A 127 2.71 -3.55 -17.12
C PRO A 127 4.03 -3.02 -17.70
N LYS A 128 5.03 -3.89 -17.85
CA LYS A 128 6.30 -3.55 -18.49
C LYS A 128 6.03 -2.89 -19.83
N LYS A 129 6.75 -1.81 -20.12
CA LYS A 129 6.58 -1.08 -21.37
C LYS A 129 6.80 -2.03 -22.55
N THR A 130 5.74 -2.25 -23.32
CA THR A 130 5.87 -2.83 -24.66
C THR A 130 5.84 -1.68 -25.66
N ALA A 131 6.56 -1.82 -26.77
CA ALA A 131 6.62 -0.81 -27.83
C ALA A 131 5.24 -0.48 -28.46
N LYS A 132 4.18 -1.25 -28.13
CA LYS A 132 2.87 -1.23 -28.80
C LYS A 132 1.74 -0.62 -27.97
N SER A 133 2.00 -0.03 -26.80
CA SER A 133 0.91 0.50 -25.95
C SER A 133 1.22 1.88 -25.37
N PRO A 134 0.45 2.94 -25.73
CA PRO A 134 0.64 4.26 -25.16
C PRO A 134 0.36 4.25 -23.64
N ARG A 135 1.15 5.01 -22.88
CA ARG A 135 1.01 5.09 -21.41
C ARG A 135 -0.28 5.85 -21.07
N LEU A 136 -1.30 5.13 -20.62
CA LEU A 136 -2.54 5.73 -20.09
C LEU A 136 -2.25 6.65 -18.90
N LYS A 137 -3.10 7.65 -18.66
CA LYS A 137 -3.03 8.49 -17.46
C LYS A 137 -3.14 7.63 -16.20
N ALA A 138 -2.44 8.02 -15.13
CA ALA A 138 -2.40 7.25 -13.89
C ALA A 138 -3.81 7.00 -13.32
N GLY A 139 -4.62 8.05 -13.19
CA GLY A 139 -5.98 7.95 -12.63
C GLY A 139 -6.93 7.03 -13.42
N GLU A 140 -6.77 6.93 -14.74
CA GLU A 140 -7.56 6.00 -15.56
C GLU A 140 -7.08 4.56 -15.40
N PHE A 141 -5.76 4.36 -15.30
CA PHE A 141 -5.19 3.03 -15.22
C PHE A 141 -5.45 2.35 -13.88
N VAL A 142 -5.34 3.09 -12.76
CA VAL A 142 -5.56 2.53 -11.42
C VAL A 142 -6.95 1.93 -11.25
N LEU A 143 -7.95 2.43 -11.98
CA LEU A 143 -9.33 1.94 -11.93
C LEU A 143 -9.59 0.71 -12.81
N LYS A 144 -8.61 0.27 -13.62
CA LYS A 144 -8.76 -0.96 -14.43
C LYS A 144 -8.82 -2.19 -13.53
N LYS A 145 -9.57 -3.19 -13.99
CA LYS A 145 -9.63 -4.50 -13.35
C LYS A 145 -8.30 -5.23 -13.49
N ILE A 146 -7.88 -5.89 -12.42
CA ILE A 146 -6.71 -6.75 -12.35
C ILE A 146 -7.05 -8.07 -13.03
N THR A 147 -6.18 -8.54 -13.93
CA THR A 147 -6.33 -9.86 -14.55
C THR A 147 -5.86 -10.95 -13.60
N LYS A 148 -6.25 -12.20 -13.81
CA LYS A 148 -5.77 -13.33 -12.98
C LYS A 148 -4.24 -13.42 -12.96
N LYS A 149 -3.61 -13.24 -14.13
CA LYS A 149 -2.14 -13.26 -14.27
C LYS A 149 -1.48 -12.12 -13.49
N ASP A 150 -2.04 -10.92 -13.55
CA ASP A 150 -1.49 -9.78 -12.81
C ASP A 150 -1.66 -9.96 -11.30
N LEU A 151 -2.77 -10.58 -10.85
CA LEU A 151 -3.00 -10.92 -9.45
C LEU A 151 -1.97 -11.93 -8.93
N GLU A 152 -1.64 -12.96 -9.72
CA GLU A 152 -0.59 -13.93 -9.37
C GLU A 152 0.77 -13.22 -9.18
N ILE A 153 1.12 -12.30 -10.07
CA ILE A 153 2.34 -11.48 -9.94
C ILE A 153 2.29 -10.63 -8.66
N LEU A 154 1.16 -9.97 -8.39
CA LEU A 154 0.99 -9.15 -7.18
C LEU A 154 1.12 -9.98 -5.90
N ASN A 155 0.59 -11.20 -5.85
CA ASN A 155 0.73 -12.08 -4.69
C ASN A 155 2.21 -12.40 -4.41
N THR A 156 3.01 -12.70 -5.45
CA THR A 156 4.46 -12.88 -5.30
C THR A 156 5.15 -11.60 -4.82
N VAL A 157 4.70 -10.42 -5.26
CA VAL A 157 5.21 -9.14 -4.77
C VAL A 157 4.89 -8.94 -3.29
N PHE A 158 3.67 -9.25 -2.84
CA PHE A 158 3.26 -9.11 -1.45
C PHE A 158 4.10 -9.99 -0.53
N GLU A 159 4.31 -11.25 -0.92
CA GLU A 159 5.17 -12.18 -0.20
C GLU A 159 6.61 -11.65 -0.12
N ASN A 160 7.20 -11.28 -1.25
CA ASN A 160 8.59 -10.83 -1.31
C ASN A 160 8.82 -9.52 -0.55
N ALA A 161 7.92 -8.55 -0.68
CA ALA A 161 8.05 -7.25 -0.05
C ALA A 161 8.07 -7.33 1.47
N ILE A 162 7.42 -8.35 2.02
CA ILE A 162 7.21 -8.53 3.44
C ILE A 162 8.27 -9.45 4.04
N SER A 163 8.63 -10.52 3.33
CA SER A 163 9.69 -11.44 3.74
C SER A 163 11.07 -10.80 3.72
N ASN A 164 11.34 -9.89 2.78
CA ASN A 164 12.63 -9.22 2.62
C ASN A 164 12.76 -7.90 3.38
N VAL A 165 11.83 -7.60 4.29
CA VAL A 165 12.01 -6.49 5.23
C VAL A 165 13.29 -6.74 6.03
N PRO A 166 14.31 -5.86 5.94
CA PRO A 166 15.58 -6.08 6.62
C PRO A 166 15.35 -6.26 8.12
N ARG A 167 15.70 -7.46 8.61
CA ARG A 167 15.72 -7.80 10.02
C ARG A 167 17.14 -7.46 10.47
N GLY A 168 17.27 -6.33 11.17
CA GLY A 168 18.56 -5.88 11.66
C GLY A 168 19.21 -6.83 12.66
#